data_AF-A0A5B8N4Q8-F1
#
_entry.id   AF-A0A5B8N4Q8-F1
#
_cell.length_a   1.000
_cell.length_b   1.000
_cell.length_c   1.000
_cell.angle_alpha   90.00
_cell.angle_beta   90.00
_cell.angle_gamma   90.00
#
_symmetry.space_group_name_H-M   'P 1'
#
loop_
_entity.id
_entity.type
_entity.pdbx_description
1 polymer ?
#
loop_
_entity_poly.entity_id
_entity_poly.type
_entity_poly.pdbx_seq_one_letter_code
_entity_poly.pdbx_strand_id
1 'polypeptide(L)'
;MNVASCSFRLLACLAGASLLDACSLFPASTEPADYGHRKQVLQARREQNFQSIWRGKPYNALLESFGAPQLLMNVPGQRALPTSVAVYGIMDNLSQCVDAFTLVVVHEGEVVIADYFCR
;
A
#
# COMPACT_ATOMS: atom_id res chain seq x y z
N MET A 1 20.36 10.93 20.20
CA MET A 1 19.61 10.24 21.27
C MET A 1 19.45 11.22 22.41
N ASN A 2 18.28 11.87 22.54
CA ASN A 2 17.99 12.75 23.67
C ASN A 2 16.61 12.36 24.21
N VAL A 3 16.64 11.83 25.43
CA VAL A 3 15.49 11.38 26.20
C VAL A 3 14.98 12.60 26.96
N ALA A 4 13.80 13.12 26.62
CA ALA A 4 13.15 14.16 27.40
C ALA A 4 12.22 13.50 28.43
N SER A 5 12.77 13.32 29.63
CA SER A 5 12.03 13.05 30.86
C SER A 5 11.34 14.34 31.30
N CYS A 6 10.01 14.35 31.41
CA CYS A 6 9.27 15.46 32.00
C CYS A 6 8.55 14.97 33.27
N SER A 7 9.02 15.48 34.41
CA SER A 7 8.45 15.31 35.73
C SER A 7 7.01 15.82 35.82
N PHE A 8 6.10 14.98 36.29
CA PHE A 8 4.76 15.39 36.67
C PHE A 8 4.79 16.00 38.08
N ARG A 9 4.53 17.31 38.20
CA ARG A 9 4.13 17.91 39.48
C ARG A 9 2.60 17.96 39.52
N LEU A 10 2.01 17.20 40.45
CA LEU A 10 0.61 17.33 40.83
C LEU A 10 0.36 18.75 41.37
N LEU A 11 -0.56 19.47 40.75
CA LEU A 11 -1.29 20.55 41.42
C LEU A 11 -2.76 20.20 41.37
N ALA A 12 -3.31 19.86 42.53
CA ALA A 12 -4.73 19.71 42.74
C ALA A 12 -5.37 21.10 42.84
N CYS A 13 -6.25 21.44 41.90
CA CYS A 13 -7.21 22.53 42.07
C CYS A 13 -8.62 21.93 41.99
N LEU A 14 -9.31 22.00 43.12
CA LEU A 14 -10.71 21.64 43.29
C LEU A 14 -11.61 22.79 42.83
N ALA A 15 -12.74 22.38 42.26
CA ALA A 15 -14.02 23.08 42.15
C ALA A 15 -14.14 24.24 41.13
N GLY A 16 -14.96 24.00 40.11
CA GLY A 16 -15.46 25.01 39.18
C GLY A 16 -16.05 24.37 37.92
N ALA A 17 -17.23 23.76 38.04
CA ALA A 17 -17.96 23.23 36.89
C ALA A 17 -18.39 24.39 35.98
N SER A 18 -17.77 24.48 34.80
CA SER A 18 -18.26 25.21 33.65
C SER A 18 -17.74 24.49 32.41
N LEU A 19 -18.62 23.70 31.80
CA LEU A 19 -18.41 23.00 30.53
C LEU A 19 -18.30 24.05 29.43
N LEU A 20 -17.09 24.54 29.17
CA LEU A 20 -16.77 25.16 27.89
C LEU A 20 -15.77 24.24 27.19
N ASP A 21 -16.34 23.60 26.19
CA ASP A 21 -15.77 22.67 25.24
C ASP A 21 -14.51 23.29 24.60
N ALA A 22 -13.34 22.96 25.14
CA ALA A 22 -12.07 23.31 24.54
C ALA A 22 -11.82 22.33 23.38
N CYS A 23 -12.46 22.60 22.24
CA CYS A 23 -12.08 22.04 20.96
C CYS A 23 -10.58 22.28 20.76
N SER A 24 -9.80 21.25 21.03
CA SER A 24 -8.39 21.20 20.69
C SER A 24 -8.31 21.26 19.18
N LEU A 25 -8.03 22.46 18.64
CA LEU A 25 -7.57 22.63 17.27
C LEU A 25 -6.26 21.84 17.16
N PHE A 26 -6.36 20.59 16.73
CA PHE A 26 -5.23 19.91 16.13
C PHE A 26 -4.76 20.80 14.97
N PRO A 27 -3.48 21.18 14.90
CA PRO A 27 -2.97 21.77 13.68
C PRO A 27 -3.14 20.70 12.60
N ALA A 28 -4.06 20.95 11.66
CA ALA A 28 -4.12 20.18 10.44
C ALA A 28 -2.73 20.27 9.82
N SER A 29 -2.00 19.16 9.80
CA SER A 29 -0.74 19.09 9.10
C SER A 29 -1.04 19.36 7.64
N THR A 30 -0.77 20.59 7.18
CA THR A 30 -0.71 20.95 5.78
C THR A 30 0.50 20.26 5.18
N GLU A 31 0.38 18.97 4.93
CA GLU A 31 1.18 18.29 3.92
C GLU A 31 0.99 19.10 2.63
N PRO A 32 2.06 19.59 1.99
CA PRO A 32 1.93 20.39 0.77
C PRO A 32 1.23 19.54 -0.29
N ALA A 33 0.10 20.03 -0.81
CA ALA A 33 -0.74 19.33 -1.79
C ALA A 33 0.04 18.83 -3.02
N ASP A 34 1.19 19.44 -3.30
CA ASP A 34 2.13 19.07 -4.37
C ASP A 34 2.76 17.66 -4.19
N TYR A 35 3.02 17.24 -2.95
CA TYR A 35 3.64 15.94 -2.69
C TYR A 35 2.71 14.77 -3.04
N GLY A 36 1.43 14.87 -2.67
CA GLY A 36 0.43 13.85 -2.95
C GLY A 36 0.19 13.66 -4.46
N HIS A 37 0.12 14.76 -5.21
CA HIS A 37 -0.07 14.71 -6.66
C HIS A 37 1.12 14.05 -7.38
N ARG A 38 2.35 14.44 -7.02
CA ARG A 38 3.56 13.83 -7.60
C ARG A 38 3.62 12.33 -7.36
N LYS A 39 3.29 11.87 -6.15
CA LYS A 39 3.26 10.44 -5.82
C LYS A 39 2.25 9.68 -6.68
N GLN A 40 1.03 10.21 -6.85
CA GLN A 40 0.00 9.59 -7.70
C GLN A 40 0.45 9.45 -9.15
N VAL A 41 1.11 10.47 -9.71
CA VAL A 41 1.65 10.41 -11.08
C VAL A 41 2.71 9.32 -11.22
N LEU A 42 3.61 9.18 -10.23
CA LEU A 42 4.62 8.12 -10.23
C LEU A 42 4.01 6.73 -10.11
N GLN A 43 3.00 6.55 -9.25
CA GLN A 43 2.27 5.29 -9.10
C GLN A 43 1.55 4.91 -10.41
N ALA A 44 0.83 5.84 -11.02
CA ALA A 44 0.14 5.60 -12.29
C ALA A 44 1.10 5.24 -13.44
N ARG A 45 2.24 5.95 -13.53
CA ARG A 45 3.28 5.63 -14.52
C ARG A 45 3.87 4.24 -14.30
N ARG A 46 4.11 3.85 -13.04
CA ARG A 46 4.60 2.53 -12.69
C ARG A 46 3.59 1.45 -13.04
N GLU A 47 2.32 1.66 -12.70
CA GLU A 47 1.19 0.78 -13.06
C GLU A 47 1.11 0.55 -14.56
N GLN A 48 1.13 1.62 -15.35
CA GLN A 48 1.14 1.51 -16.81
C GLN A 48 2.35 0.72 -17.34
N ASN A 49 3.56 1.03 -16.84
CA ASN A 49 4.78 0.38 -17.31
C ASN A 49 4.76 -1.12 -17.01
N PHE A 50 4.49 -1.50 -15.75
CA PHE A 50 4.48 -2.89 -15.34
C PHE A 50 3.35 -3.68 -15.99
N GLN A 51 2.16 -3.09 -16.17
CA GLN A 51 1.09 -3.73 -16.94
C GLN A 51 1.54 -4.01 -18.39
N SER A 52 2.23 -3.07 -19.05
CA SER A 52 2.68 -3.25 -20.43
C SER A 52 3.75 -4.34 -20.59
N ILE A 53 4.59 -4.52 -19.57
CA ILE A 53 5.68 -5.50 -19.58
C ILE A 53 5.15 -6.88 -19.17
N TRP A 54 4.33 -6.96 -18.13
CA TRP A 54 4.03 -8.21 -17.44
C TRP A 54 2.73 -8.87 -17.84
N ARG A 55 1.73 -8.12 -18.32
CA ARG A 55 0.43 -8.70 -18.67
C ARG A 55 0.59 -9.78 -19.76
N GLY A 56 0.00 -10.94 -19.51
CA GLY A 56 0.06 -12.11 -20.39
C GLY A 56 1.33 -12.95 -20.26
N LYS A 57 2.35 -12.52 -19.49
CA LYS A 57 3.53 -13.36 -19.24
C LYS A 57 3.21 -14.49 -18.25
N PRO A 58 3.95 -15.61 -18.33
CA PRO A 58 3.81 -16.70 -17.36
C PRO A 58 4.29 -16.27 -15.98
N TYR A 59 3.65 -16.79 -14.93
CA TYR A 59 4.03 -16.49 -13.54
C TYR A 59 5.48 -16.88 -13.22
N ASN A 60 6.01 -17.92 -13.85
CA ASN A 60 7.42 -18.32 -13.68
C ASN A 60 8.40 -17.19 -14.05
N ALA A 61 8.07 -16.34 -15.03
CA ALA A 61 8.92 -15.21 -15.39
C ALA A 61 9.01 -14.15 -14.26
N LEU A 62 7.94 -13.98 -13.47
CA LEU A 62 7.99 -13.13 -12.27
C LEU A 62 8.88 -13.74 -11.20
N LEU A 63 8.76 -15.06 -10.98
CA LEU A 63 9.57 -15.77 -9.99
C LEU A 63 11.06 -15.68 -10.32
N GLU A 64 11.41 -15.81 -11.60
CA GLU A 64 12.79 -15.65 -12.07
C GLU A 64 13.32 -14.22 -11.90
N SER A 65 12.46 -13.22 -12.05
CA SER A 65 12.89 -11.81 -12.02
C SER A 65 12.93 -11.22 -10.62
N PHE A 66 12.01 -11.62 -9.74
CA PHE A 66 11.82 -11.01 -8.42
C PHE A 66 11.87 -12.00 -7.26
N GLY A 67 11.99 -13.30 -7.53
CA GLY A 67 11.95 -14.35 -6.52
C GLY A 67 10.52 -14.68 -6.08
N ALA A 68 10.39 -15.32 -4.92
CA ALA A 68 9.09 -15.66 -4.36
C ALA A 68 8.38 -14.40 -3.84
N PRO A 69 7.05 -14.27 -4.04
CA PRO A 69 6.29 -13.17 -3.45
C PRO A 69 6.29 -13.25 -1.93
N GLN A 70 6.14 -12.11 -1.28
CA GLN A 70 5.97 -12.03 0.17
C GLN A 70 4.64 -12.67 0.61
N LEU A 71 3.62 -12.58 -0.25
CA LEU A 71 2.30 -13.13 -0.01
C LEU A 71 1.69 -13.62 -1.32
N LEU A 72 1.20 -14.86 -1.32
CA LEU A 72 0.40 -15.43 -2.40
C LEU A 72 -0.96 -15.82 -1.82
N MET A 73 -2.03 -15.23 -2.35
CA MET A 73 -3.39 -15.47 -1.87
C MET A 73 -4.31 -15.86 -3.02
N ASN A 74 -5.23 -16.79 -2.77
CA ASN A 74 -6.31 -17.07 -3.70
C ASN A 74 -7.43 -16.06 -3.46
N VAL A 75 -8.01 -15.54 -4.55
CA VAL A 75 -9.15 -14.62 -4.48
C VAL A 75 -10.43 -15.43 -4.66
N PRO A 76 -11.20 -15.65 -3.59
CA PRO A 76 -12.48 -16.34 -3.71
C PRO A 76 -13.45 -15.46 -4.52
N GLY A 77 -14.13 -16.06 -5.48
CA GLY A 77 -15.15 -15.36 -6.28
C GLY A 77 -15.74 -16.26 -7.36
N GLN A 78 -16.92 -15.90 -7.87
CA GLN A 78 -17.59 -16.60 -8.97
C GLN A 78 -17.01 -16.22 -10.34
N ARG A 79 -15.68 -16.15 -10.47
CA ARG A 79 -15.04 -15.89 -11.76
C ARG A 79 -14.94 -17.21 -12.55
N ALA A 80 -15.00 -17.10 -13.88
CA ALA A 80 -14.87 -18.25 -14.78
C ALA A 80 -13.50 -18.95 -14.64
N LEU A 81 -12.46 -18.19 -14.31
CA LEU A 81 -11.10 -18.70 -14.09
C LEU A 81 -10.68 -18.47 -12.63
N PRO A 82 -10.03 -19.45 -11.99
CA PRO A 82 -9.39 -19.25 -10.69
C PRO A 82 -8.43 -18.07 -10.74
N THR A 83 -8.52 -17.21 -9.73
CA THR A 83 -7.72 -16.00 -9.63
C THR A 83 -6.94 -16.01 -8.32
N SER A 84 -5.67 -15.63 -8.38
CA SER A 84 -4.81 -15.45 -7.22
C SER A 84 -4.11 -14.10 -7.31
N VAL A 85 -3.53 -13.62 -6.21
CA VAL A 85 -2.75 -12.39 -6.16
C VAL A 85 -1.39 -12.68 -5.52
N ALA A 86 -0.32 -12.31 -6.21
CA ALA A 86 1.05 -12.35 -5.71
C ALA A 86 1.49 -10.94 -5.32
N VAL A 87 1.90 -10.73 -4.08
CA VAL A 87 2.32 -9.45 -3.52
C VAL A 87 3.82 -9.47 -3.23
N TYR A 88 4.54 -8.48 -3.74
CA TYR A 88 5.99 -8.35 -3.59
C TYR A 88 6.41 -7.24 -2.61
N GLY A 89 5.46 -6.48 -2.07
CA GLY A 89 5.73 -5.37 -1.16
C GLY A 89 6.24 -4.14 -1.93
N ILE A 90 7.03 -3.28 -1.29
CA ILE A 90 7.57 -2.09 -1.93
C ILE A 90 8.88 -2.44 -2.65
N MET A 91 8.87 -2.43 -3.98
CA MET A 91 10.06 -2.72 -4.78
C MET A 91 10.75 -1.45 -5.32
N ASP A 92 10.12 -0.28 -5.19
CA ASP A 92 10.67 1.01 -5.60
C ASP A 92 10.36 2.10 -4.56
N ASN A 93 11.41 2.81 -4.16
CA ASN A 93 11.33 3.82 -3.13
C ASN A 93 10.77 5.16 -3.65
N LEU A 94 10.69 5.34 -4.98
CA LEU A 94 10.12 6.55 -5.58
C LEU A 94 8.59 6.50 -5.59
N SER A 95 8.00 5.39 -6.03
CA SER A 95 6.54 5.21 -5.99
C SER A 95 6.02 4.89 -4.59
N GLN A 96 6.87 4.25 -3.75
CA GLN A 96 6.51 3.72 -2.43
C GLN A 96 5.22 2.90 -2.43
N CYS A 97 4.91 2.22 -3.53
CA CYS A 97 3.71 1.42 -3.63
C CYS A 97 3.98 -0.05 -3.36
N VAL A 98 2.96 -0.73 -2.86
CA VAL A 98 2.92 -2.18 -2.77
C VAL A 98 2.66 -2.73 -4.16
N ASP A 99 3.65 -3.45 -4.68
CA ASP A 99 3.62 -4.13 -5.97
C ASP A 99 2.84 -5.45 -5.85
N ALA A 100 1.76 -5.58 -6.63
CA ALA A 100 0.93 -6.78 -6.65
C ALA A 100 0.53 -7.19 -8.06
N PHE A 101 0.50 -8.49 -8.32
CA PHE A 101 0.13 -9.08 -9.61
C PHE A 101 -1.09 -9.98 -9.46
N THR A 102 -2.08 -9.78 -10.31
CA THR A 102 -3.20 -10.72 -10.44
C THR A 102 -2.78 -11.86 -11.34
N LEU A 103 -2.99 -13.07 -10.88
CA LEU A 103 -2.70 -14.31 -11.58
C LEU A 103 -4.02 -14.97 -11.96
N VAL A 104 -4.09 -15.51 -13.17
CA VAL A 104 -5.22 -16.33 -13.62
C VAL A 104 -4.70 -17.65 -14.17
N VAL A 105 -5.46 -18.72 -13.91
CA VAL A 105 -5.19 -20.03 -14.51
C VAL A 105 -5.91 -20.09 -15.86
N VAL A 106 -5.15 -20.24 -16.95
CA VAL A 106 -5.70 -20.37 -18.32
C VAL A 106 -5.82 -21.85 -18.71
N HIS A 107 -6.19 -22.12 -19.97
CA HIS A 107 -6.29 -23.47 -20.51
C HIS A 107 -4.98 -24.24 -20.27
N GLU A 108 -5.09 -25.54 -19.99
CA GLU A 108 -3.97 -26.44 -19.66
C GLU A 108 -3.31 -26.21 -18.29
N GLY A 109 -3.87 -25.32 -17.45
CA GLY A 109 -3.40 -25.11 -16.08
C GLY A 109 -2.22 -24.15 -15.96
N GLU A 110 -1.82 -23.50 -17.06
CA GLU A 110 -0.80 -22.47 -17.04
C GLU A 110 -1.27 -21.25 -16.22
N VAL A 111 -0.38 -20.71 -15.38
CA VAL A 111 -0.66 -19.51 -14.59
C VAL A 111 -0.02 -18.32 -15.27
N VAL A 112 -0.83 -17.36 -15.69
CA VAL A 112 -0.38 -16.13 -16.36
C VAL A 112 -0.77 -14.90 -15.57
N ILE A 113 -0.04 -13.82 -15.82
CA ILE A 113 -0.28 -12.53 -15.19
C ILE A 113 -1.41 -11.83 -15.93
N ALA A 114 -2.55 -11.67 -15.26
CA ALA A 114 -3.69 -10.93 -15.81
C ALA A 114 -3.51 -9.42 -15.66
N ASP A 115 -2.99 -8.98 -14.51
CA ASP A 115 -2.86 -7.56 -14.22
C ASP A 115 -1.77 -7.26 -13.20
N TYR A 116 -1.42 -5.98 -13.10
CA TYR A 116 -0.53 -5.42 -12.09
C TYR A 116 -1.16 -4.20 -11.43
N PHE A 117 -0.98 -4.08 -10.12
CA PHE A 117 -1.43 -2.95 -9.31
C PHE A 117 -0.28 -2.38 -8.47
N CYS A 118 -0.26 -1.06 -8.38
CA CYS A 118 0.62 -0.28 -7.51
C CYS A 118 -0.27 0.49 -6.54
N ARG A 119 -0.22 0.17 -5.24
CA ARG A 119 -1.05 0.81 -4.21
C ARG A 119 -0.21 1.46 -3.12
#